data_AF-U6CYC8-F1
#
_entry.id   AF-U6CYC8-F1
#
_cell.length_a   1.000
_cell.length_b   1.000
_cell.length_c   1.000
_cell.angle_alpha   90.00
_cell.angle_beta   90.00
_cell.angle_gamma   90.00
#
_symmetry.space_group_name_H-M   'P 1'
#
loop_
_entity.id
_entity.type
_entity.pdbx_description
1 polymer ?
#
loop_
_entity_poly.entity_id
_entity_poly.type
_entity_poly.pdbx_seq_one_letter_code
_entity_poly.pdbx_strand_id
1 'polypeptide(L)'
;SFVDASMVYGSEEPLAAKLRNTSNGLGLMAVNTRFSDNGRALLPFDTLHDDPCLLTNRSANIPCFLAGDMRSSEMPELTSMHTLFLREHNRLATELKRLNPCWDGERLYQEARKIVGAMIQIITYRDYLPLVLGPQAMRKY
;
A
#
# COMPACT_ATOMS: atom_id res chain seq x y z
N SER A 1 -9.32 12.01 -12.64
CA SER A 1 -8.18 11.20 -12.17
C SER A 1 -8.61 9.74 -12.05
N PHE A 2 -7.71 8.82 -11.75
CA PHE A 2 -7.98 7.38 -11.68
C PHE A 2 -8.08 6.87 -10.23
N VAL A 3 -8.79 5.75 -10.05
CA VAL A 3 -8.76 4.93 -8.83
C VAL A 3 -7.85 3.74 -9.10
N ASP A 4 -6.54 3.91 -8.90
CA ASP A 4 -5.49 2.98 -9.36
C ASP A 4 -4.57 2.50 -8.23
N ALA A 5 -5.01 2.68 -6.99
CA ALA A 5 -4.24 2.37 -5.78
C ALA A 5 -2.92 3.16 -5.64
N SER A 6 -2.82 4.37 -6.20
CA SER A 6 -1.65 5.24 -6.04
C SER A 6 -1.29 5.54 -4.58
N MET A 7 -2.24 5.47 -3.63
CA MET A 7 -1.94 5.56 -2.19
C MET A 7 -1.04 4.42 -1.66
N VAL A 8 -0.92 3.33 -2.41
CA VAL A 8 -0.02 2.20 -2.13
C VAL A 8 1.27 2.30 -2.96
N TYR A 9 1.15 2.67 -4.24
CA TYR A 9 2.23 2.56 -5.23
C TYR A 9 2.97 3.87 -5.54
N GLY A 10 2.49 5.00 -5.05
CA GLY A 10 2.98 6.33 -5.40
C GLY A 10 2.42 6.84 -6.72
N SER A 11 2.47 8.17 -6.88
CA SER A 11 2.06 8.88 -8.10
C SER A 11 3.25 9.43 -8.90
N GLU A 12 4.47 9.11 -8.47
CA GLU A 12 5.72 9.54 -9.09
C GLU A 12 6.71 8.37 -9.14
N GLU A 13 7.42 8.21 -10.25
CA GLU A 13 8.34 7.09 -10.48
C GLU A 13 9.44 6.96 -9.40
N PRO A 14 10.09 8.03 -8.91
CA PRO A 14 11.10 7.90 -7.85
C PRO A 14 10.54 7.33 -6.56
N LEU A 15 9.32 7.75 -6.16
CA LEU A 15 8.64 7.21 -4.98
C LEU A 15 8.20 5.76 -5.21
N ALA A 16 7.61 5.47 -6.37
CA ALA A 16 7.20 4.11 -6.72
C ALA A 16 8.38 3.12 -6.69
N ALA A 17 9.55 3.54 -7.19
CA ALA A 17 10.77 2.76 -7.11
C ALA A 17 11.25 2.56 -5.65
N LYS A 18 11.22 3.61 -4.82
CA LYS A 18 11.59 3.55 -3.38
C LYS A 18 10.68 2.61 -2.58
N LEU A 19 9.40 2.49 -2.95
CA LEU A 19 8.41 1.65 -2.28
C LEU A 19 8.54 0.16 -2.60
N ARG A 20 9.36 -0.22 -3.59
CA ARG A 20 9.55 -1.61 -4.01
C ARG A 20 10.71 -2.28 -3.28
N ASN A 21 10.60 -3.58 -3.07
CA ASN A 21 11.74 -4.41 -2.69
C ASN A 21 12.53 -4.75 -3.96
N THR A 22 13.67 -4.08 -4.14
CA THR A 22 14.56 -4.27 -5.30
C THR A 22 15.70 -5.27 -5.03
N SER A 23 15.77 -5.85 -3.82
CA SER A 23 16.84 -6.77 -3.43
C SER A 23 16.68 -8.18 -4.02
N ASN A 24 15.54 -8.50 -4.62
CA ASN A 24 15.26 -9.80 -5.22
C ASN A 24 14.27 -9.68 -6.40
N GLY A 25 14.11 -10.76 -7.15
CA GLY A 25 13.19 -10.85 -8.29
C GLY A 25 11.76 -11.27 -7.94
N LEU A 26 11.27 -10.98 -6.72
CA LEU A 26 9.93 -11.41 -6.27
C LEU A 26 8.82 -10.38 -6.49
N GLY A 27 9.17 -9.16 -6.90
CA GLY A 27 8.19 -8.11 -7.19
C GLY A 27 7.38 -7.64 -5.98
N LEU A 28 7.99 -7.67 -4.79
CA LEU A 28 7.35 -7.29 -3.52
C LEU A 28 7.46 -5.78 -3.26
N MET A 29 6.60 -5.26 -2.39
CA MET A 29 6.78 -3.96 -1.74
C MET A 29 7.83 -4.06 -0.63
N ALA A 30 8.55 -2.97 -0.40
CA ALA A 30 9.45 -2.82 0.74
C ALA A 30 8.65 -2.86 2.05
N VAL A 31 9.22 -3.47 3.09
CA VAL A 31 8.57 -3.65 4.40
C VAL A 31 9.49 -3.13 5.50
N ASN A 32 8.94 -2.88 6.69
CA ASN A 32 9.73 -2.49 7.84
C ASN A 32 10.77 -3.58 8.18
N THR A 33 12.02 -3.16 8.34
CA THR A 33 13.13 -4.05 8.69
C THR A 33 13.40 -4.13 10.19
N ARG A 34 12.81 -3.22 10.98
CA ARG A 34 13.03 -3.11 12.43
C ARG A 34 11.90 -3.72 13.25
N PHE A 35 10.67 -3.63 12.76
CA PHE A 35 9.48 -4.06 13.49
C PHE A 35 8.57 -4.93 12.61
N SER A 36 7.82 -5.81 13.27
CA SER A 36 6.73 -6.58 12.66
C SER A 36 5.53 -6.60 13.60
N ASP A 37 4.35 -6.83 13.04
CA ASP A 37 3.12 -7.03 13.81
C ASP A 37 2.83 -8.53 13.86
N ASN A 38 3.22 -9.18 14.97
CA ASN A 38 3.05 -10.62 15.19
C ASN A 38 3.60 -11.46 14.03
N GLY A 39 4.81 -11.11 13.55
CA GLY A 39 5.46 -11.74 12.40
C GLY A 39 4.94 -11.31 11.02
N ARG A 40 3.96 -10.40 10.94
CA ARG A 40 3.45 -9.83 9.69
C ARG A 40 4.09 -8.49 9.38
N ALA A 41 4.19 -8.18 8.09
CA ALA A 41 4.84 -6.97 7.60
C ALA A 41 4.18 -5.68 8.13
N LEU A 42 4.99 -4.69 8.48
CA LEU A 42 4.57 -3.30 8.65
C LEU A 42 5.12 -2.45 7.49
N LEU A 43 4.54 -1.28 7.27
CA LEU A 43 5.08 -0.30 6.32
C LEU A 43 6.53 0.07 6.71
N PRO A 44 7.43 0.31 5.73
CA PRO A 44 8.76 0.85 6.01
C PRO A 44 8.63 2.25 6.65
N PHE A 45 9.65 2.67 7.40
CA PHE A 45 9.71 4.05 7.89
C PHE A 45 10.14 5.00 6.77
N ASP A 46 9.61 6.22 6.78
CA ASP A 46 10.13 7.30 5.96
C ASP A 46 11.31 8.00 6.64
N THR A 47 11.98 8.85 5.88
CA THR A 47 13.12 9.66 6.31
C THR A 47 12.79 11.13 6.09
N LEU A 48 12.02 11.70 7.02
CA LEU A 48 11.64 13.10 7.02
C LEU A 48 12.64 13.93 7.82
N HIS A 49 12.88 15.18 7.40
CA HIS A 49 13.75 16.10 8.15
C HIS A 49 13.10 16.48 9.49
N ASP A 50 11.86 16.96 9.43
CA ASP A 50 11.02 17.27 10.58
C ASP A 50 9.89 16.24 10.67
N ASP A 51 10.17 15.09 11.29
CA ASP A 51 9.21 13.99 11.40
C ASP A 51 8.18 14.27 12.52
N PRO A 52 6.89 14.46 12.19
CA PRO A 52 5.87 14.77 13.18
C PRO A 52 5.50 13.57 14.06
N CYS A 53 5.71 12.34 13.60
CA CYS A 53 5.41 11.13 14.36
C CYS A 53 6.35 11.00 15.57
N LEU A 54 7.60 11.43 15.44
CA LEU A 54 8.56 11.49 16.56
C LEU A 54 8.11 12.41 17.70
N LEU A 55 7.27 13.41 17.40
CA LEU A 55 6.77 14.37 18.39
C LEU A 55 5.64 13.80 19.24
N THR A 56 4.91 12.78 18.74
CA THR A 56 3.76 12.17 19.44
C THR A 56 4.19 11.42 20.69
N ASN A 57 5.35 10.74 20.64
CA ASN A 57 5.96 10.07 21.78
C ASN A 57 7.49 10.02 21.62
N ARG A 58 8.17 10.96 22.28
CA ARG A 58 9.63 11.12 22.19
C ARG A 58 10.41 9.93 22.75
N SER A 59 9.85 9.20 23.70
CA SER A 59 10.49 8.03 24.29
C SER A 59 10.38 6.80 23.38
N ALA A 60 9.28 6.67 22.62
CA ALA A 60 9.10 5.58 21.68
C ALA A 60 9.98 5.74 20.42
N ASN A 61 10.19 6.98 19.98
CA ASN A 61 11.07 7.33 18.85
C ASN A 61 10.75 6.51 17.57
N ILE A 62 9.46 6.50 17.20
CA ILE A 62 8.92 5.79 16.03
C ILE A 62 8.64 6.81 14.92
N PRO A 63 9.40 6.81 13.81
CA PRO A 63 9.19 7.71 12.69
C PRO A 63 7.86 7.43 11.97
N CYS A 64 7.44 8.36 11.12
CA CYS A 64 6.32 8.14 10.22
C CYS A 64 6.62 7.01 9.23
N PHE A 65 5.55 6.35 8.78
CA PHE A 65 5.59 5.33 7.74
C PHE A 65 5.66 5.93 6.34
N LEU A 66 6.36 5.21 5.47
CA LEU A 66 6.46 5.48 4.04
C LEU A 66 5.41 4.65 3.28
N ALA A 67 4.63 5.31 2.43
CA ALA A 67 3.64 4.70 1.54
C ALA A 67 3.53 5.52 0.24
N GLY A 68 2.58 5.16 -0.64
CA GLY A 68 2.31 5.92 -1.87
C GLY A 68 1.69 7.30 -1.64
N ASP A 69 1.05 7.51 -0.48
CA ASP A 69 0.56 8.82 -0.02
C ASP A 69 1.28 9.24 1.27
N MET A 70 1.72 10.50 1.33
CA MET A 70 2.51 11.04 2.45
C MET A 70 1.74 11.10 3.78
N ARG A 71 0.41 11.00 3.76
CA ARG A 71 -0.45 11.07 4.96
C ARG A 71 -0.72 9.71 5.58
N SER A 72 -0.04 8.65 5.15
CA SER A 72 -0.26 7.29 5.65
C SER A 72 -0.09 7.13 7.18
N SER A 73 0.52 8.11 7.86
CA SER A 73 0.75 8.14 9.31
C SER A 73 -0.11 9.17 10.06
N GLU A 74 -1.09 9.78 9.39
CA GLU A 74 -1.96 10.80 10.00
C GLU A 74 -2.81 10.24 11.15
N MET A 75 -3.34 9.02 10.98
CA MET A 75 -4.05 8.30 12.03
C MET A 75 -3.79 6.79 11.93
N PRO A 76 -3.67 6.05 13.07
CA PRO A 76 -3.38 4.62 13.06
C PRO A 76 -4.36 3.76 12.26
N GLU A 77 -5.63 4.15 12.16
CA GLU A 77 -6.65 3.46 11.38
C GLU A 77 -6.34 3.54 9.88
N LEU A 78 -5.90 4.70 9.40
CA LEU A 78 -5.45 4.88 8.01
C LEU A 78 -4.16 4.07 7.78
N THR A 79 -3.19 4.15 8.69
CA THR A 79 -1.97 3.34 8.63
C THR A 79 -2.26 1.84 8.52
N SER A 80 -3.29 1.38 9.25
CA SER A 80 -3.73 -0.02 9.21
C SER A 80 -4.23 -0.40 7.82
N MET A 81 -5.00 0.47 7.15
CA MET A 81 -5.46 0.25 5.78
C MET A 81 -4.31 0.23 4.76
N HIS A 82 -3.34 1.15 4.88
CA HIS A 82 -2.15 1.12 4.03
C HIS A 82 -1.34 -0.17 4.22
N THR A 83 -1.15 -0.58 5.47
CA THR A 83 -0.45 -1.83 5.82
C THR A 83 -1.18 -3.06 5.25
N LEU A 84 -2.51 -3.07 5.30
CA LEU A 84 -3.33 -4.15 4.75
C LEU A 84 -3.10 -4.33 3.24
N PHE A 85 -3.16 -3.26 2.46
CA PHE A 85 -2.97 -3.36 1.01
C PHE A 85 -1.51 -3.66 0.62
N LEU A 86 -0.54 -3.21 1.41
CA LEU A 86 0.85 -3.66 1.26
C LEU A 86 0.98 -5.19 1.45
N ARG A 87 0.37 -5.73 2.52
CA ARG A 87 0.37 -7.18 2.78
C ARG A 87 -0.33 -7.94 1.66
N GLU A 88 -1.45 -7.43 1.16
CA GLU A 88 -2.20 -8.05 0.08
C GLU A 88 -1.41 -8.08 -1.23
N HIS A 89 -0.72 -6.99 -1.57
CA HIS A 89 0.19 -7.00 -2.72
C HIS A 89 1.26 -8.09 -2.59
N ASN A 90 1.92 -8.18 -1.44
CA ASN A 90 2.98 -9.18 -1.22
C ASN A 90 2.42 -10.61 -1.23
N ARG A 91 1.19 -10.83 -0.73
CA ARG A 91 0.50 -12.12 -0.81
C ARG A 91 0.23 -12.50 -2.27
N LEU A 92 -0.34 -11.59 -3.06
CA LEU A 92 -0.63 -11.78 -4.48
C LEU A 92 0.63 -12.06 -5.29
N ALA A 93 1.68 -11.24 -5.14
CA ALA A 93 2.96 -11.45 -5.83
C ALA A 93 3.58 -12.82 -5.49
N THR A 94 3.49 -13.25 -4.23
CA THR A 94 3.97 -14.57 -3.81
C THR A 94 3.20 -15.71 -4.47
N GLU A 95 1.86 -15.61 -4.52
CA GLU A 95 1.02 -16.60 -5.19
C GLU A 95 1.22 -16.62 -6.71
N LEU A 96 1.34 -15.44 -7.32
CA LEU A 96 1.62 -15.32 -8.75
C LEU A 96 2.98 -15.91 -9.11
N LYS A 97 4.01 -15.78 -8.26
CA LYS A 97 5.32 -16.42 -8.47
C LYS A 97 5.22 -17.95 -8.44
N ARG A 98 4.41 -18.51 -7.53
CA ARG A 98 4.17 -19.95 -7.46
C ARG A 98 3.45 -20.48 -8.70
N LEU A 99 2.45 -19.73 -9.17
CA LEU A 99 1.69 -20.07 -10.39
C LEU A 99 2.53 -19.88 -11.67
N ASN A 100 3.40 -18.88 -11.69
CA ASN A 100 4.19 -18.50 -12.86
C ASN A 100 5.68 -18.38 -12.49
N PRO A 101 6.41 -19.50 -12.29
CA PRO A 101 7.80 -19.47 -11.84
C PRO A 101 8.74 -18.71 -12.79
N CYS A 102 8.39 -18.60 -14.08
CA CYS A 102 9.18 -17.89 -15.08
C CYS A 102 9.02 -16.37 -15.05
N TRP A 103 8.05 -15.82 -14.31
CA TRP A 103 7.88 -14.36 -14.22
C TRP A 103 8.99 -13.72 -13.38
N ASP A 104 9.47 -12.58 -13.87
CA ASP A 104 10.43 -11.74 -13.18
C ASP A 104 9.76 -10.80 -12.17
N GLY A 105 10.57 -10.06 -11.41
CA GLY A 105 10.07 -9.17 -10.37
C GLY A 105 9.21 -8.02 -10.90
N GLU A 106 9.49 -7.52 -12.11
CA GLU A 106 8.69 -6.46 -12.71
C GLU A 106 7.30 -6.96 -13.08
N ARG A 107 7.22 -8.11 -13.74
CA ARG A 107 5.94 -8.72 -14.12
C ARG A 107 5.08 -9.04 -12.89
N LEU A 108 5.69 -9.58 -11.84
CA LEU A 108 4.99 -9.90 -10.58
C LEU A 108 4.44 -8.65 -9.91
N TYR A 109 5.27 -7.60 -9.81
CA TYR A 109 4.87 -6.32 -9.24
C TYR A 109 3.69 -5.71 -10.00
N GLN A 110 3.76 -5.65 -11.34
CA GLN A 110 2.71 -5.03 -12.16
C GLN A 110 1.40 -5.81 -12.12
N GLU A 111 1.44 -7.14 -12.15
CA GLU A 111 0.22 -7.96 -12.08
C GLU A 111 -0.42 -7.91 -10.69
N ALA A 112 0.37 -7.95 -9.61
CA ALA A 112 -0.15 -7.75 -8.26
C ALA A 112 -0.73 -6.34 -8.07
N ARG A 113 -0.04 -5.29 -8.56
CA ARG A 113 -0.54 -3.90 -8.58
C ARG A 113 -1.86 -3.76 -9.32
N LYS A 114 -1.97 -4.39 -10.50
CA LYS A 114 -3.19 -4.38 -11.32
C LYS A 114 -4.38 -5.00 -10.57
N ILE A 115 -4.16 -6.11 -9.87
CA ILE A 115 -5.20 -6.78 -9.07
C ILE A 115 -5.62 -5.89 -7.89
N VAL A 116 -4.67 -5.33 -7.12
CA VAL A 116 -4.97 -4.44 -5.99
C VAL A 116 -5.73 -3.20 -6.44
N GLY A 117 -5.34 -2.59 -7.57
CA GLY A 117 -6.07 -1.48 -8.17
C GLY A 117 -7.52 -1.84 -8.47
N ALA A 118 -7.76 -3.01 -9.08
CA ALA A 118 -9.11 -3.51 -9.34
C ALA A 118 -9.90 -3.82 -8.06
N MET A 119 -9.25 -4.38 -7.02
CA MET A 119 -9.90 -4.63 -5.72
C MET A 119 -10.42 -3.33 -5.10
N ILE A 120 -9.59 -2.28 -5.11
CA ILE A 120 -9.99 -0.96 -4.58
C ILE A 120 -11.14 -0.39 -5.41
N GLN A 121 -11.09 -0.46 -6.75
CA GLN A 121 -12.21 -0.03 -7.60
C GLN A 121 -13.50 -0.78 -7.27
N ILE A 122 -13.45 -2.11 -7.12
CA ILE A 122 -14.62 -2.92 -6.79
C ILE A 122 -15.19 -2.49 -5.44
N ILE A 123 -14.37 -2.43 -4.39
CA ILE A 123 -14.82 -2.02 -3.05
C ILE A 123 -15.43 -0.62 -3.10
N THR A 124 -14.77 0.32 -3.79
CA THR A 124 -15.25 1.70 -3.90
C THR A 124 -16.59 1.79 -4.62
N TYR A 125 -16.71 1.25 -5.84
CA TYR A 125 -17.90 1.47 -6.66
C TYR A 125 -19.06 0.53 -6.33
N ARG A 126 -18.78 -0.70 -5.89
CA ARG A 126 -19.81 -1.69 -5.56
C ARG A 126 -20.31 -1.54 -4.13
N ASP A 127 -19.40 -1.31 -3.18
CA ASP A 127 -19.73 -1.44 -1.75
C ASP A 127 -19.82 -0.08 -1.05
N TYR A 128 -18.90 0.84 -1.35
CA TYR A 128 -18.80 2.12 -0.63
C TYR A 128 -19.72 3.21 -1.22
N LEU A 129 -19.57 3.53 -2.51
CA LEU A 129 -20.30 4.64 -3.14
C LEU A 129 -21.83 4.53 -3.06
N PRO A 130 -22.45 3.33 -3.22
CA PRO A 130 -23.90 3.21 -3.08
C PRO A 130 -24.40 3.58 -1.69
N LEU A 131 -23.60 3.35 -0.65
CA LEU A 131 -23.94 3.70 0.73
C LEU A 131 -23.73 5.19 1.03
N VAL A 132 -22.75 5.82 0.38
CA VAL A 132 -22.51 7.27 0.52
C VAL A 132 -23.56 8.09 -0.22
N LEU A 133 -23.82 7.73 -1.49
CA LEU A 133 -24.69 8.50 -2.37
C LEU A 133 -26.18 8.18 -2.17
N GLY A 134 -26.49 6.95 -1.77
CA GLY A 134 -27.84 6.42 -1.74
C GLY A 134 -28.35 6.01 -3.14
N PRO A 135 -29.40 5.17 -3.20
CA PRO A 135 -29.80 4.48 -4.43
C PRO A 135 -30.29 5.39 -5.55
N GLN A 136 -30.83 6.57 -5.22
CA GLN A 136 -31.30 7.52 -6.24
C GLN A 136 -30.13 8.24 -6.91
N ALA A 137 -29.18 8.76 -6.13
CA ALA A 137 -28.01 9.44 -6.67
C ALA A 137 -27.08 8.46 -7.40
N MET A 138 -26.90 7.23 -6.90
CA MET A 138 -26.09 6.19 -7.55
C MET A 138 -26.64 5.72 -8.91
N ARG A 139 -27.94 5.89 -9.16
CA ARG A 139 -28.52 5.63 -10.50
C ARG A 139 -28.36 6.82 -11.44
N LYS A 140 -28.21 8.02 -10.90
CA LYS A 140 -28.15 9.27 -11.66
C LYS A 140 -26.71 9.60 -12.08
N TYR A 141 -25.75 9.36 -11.20
CA TYR A 141 -24.32 9.64 -11.36
C TYR A 141 -23.53 8.33 -11.32
#